data_AF-A0A950C2S8-F1
#
_entry.id   AF-A0A950C2S8-F1
#
_cell.length_a   1.000
_cell.length_b   1.000
_cell.length_c   1.000
_cell.angle_alpha   90.00
_cell.angle_beta   90.00
_cell.angle_gamma   90.00
#
_symmetry.space_group_name_H-M   'P 1'
#
loop_
_entity.id
_entity.type
_entity.pdbx_description
1 polymer ?
#
loop_
_entity_poly.entity_id
_entity_poly.type
_entity_poly.pdbx_seq_one_letter_code
_entity_poly.pdbx_strand_id
1 'polypeptide(L)'
;ARIQNGRLKNEVQIGGAIGRLKERYPRVARDHSLTFDAKTRQLKNEPDEAKRAVAASLDGSSLLRTDRQDLSAEEVWRIYVSLTRAENAFRCMKSPPCERPIFHHLEHRVESQIFLCVLAYH
;
A
#
# COMPACT_ATOMS: atom_id res chain seq x y z
N ALA A 1 24.14 5.58 -16.99
CA ALA A 1 24.96 4.71 -16.12
C ALA A 1 25.11 3.23 -16.57
N ARG A 2 24.07 2.47 -16.98
CA ARG A 2 24.26 1.08 -17.52
C ARG A 2 24.11 0.94 -19.04
N ILE A 3 23.20 1.71 -19.62
CA ILE A 3 22.91 1.74 -21.06
C ILE A 3 24.00 2.53 -21.80
N GLN A 4 24.31 3.76 -21.35
CA GLN A 4 25.43 4.57 -21.87
C GLN A 4 26.78 3.85 -21.81
N ASN A 5 27.04 3.08 -20.74
CA ASN A 5 28.30 2.35 -20.56
C ASN A 5 28.31 1.00 -21.32
N GLY A 6 27.29 0.71 -22.14
CA GLY A 6 27.21 -0.51 -22.96
C GLY A 6 27.07 -1.81 -22.19
N ARG A 7 26.75 -1.77 -20.90
CA ARG A 7 26.62 -2.95 -20.01
C ARG A 7 25.27 -3.65 -20.18
N LEU A 8 24.28 -2.95 -20.72
CA LEU A 8 23.01 -3.50 -21.19
C LEU A 8 22.85 -3.10 -22.66
N LYS A 9 22.86 -4.09 -23.56
CA LYS A 9 22.85 -3.88 -25.02
C LYS A 9 21.57 -4.41 -25.69
N ASN A 10 20.99 -5.48 -25.15
CA ASN A 10 19.83 -6.13 -25.75
C ASN A 10 18.54 -5.41 -25.32
N GLU A 11 17.72 -5.00 -26.28
CA GLU A 11 16.44 -4.30 -26.04
C GLU A 11 15.50 -5.09 -25.11
N VAL A 12 15.46 -6.42 -25.24
CA VAL A 12 14.65 -7.29 -24.38
C VAL A 12 15.12 -7.21 -22.93
N GLN A 13 16.44 -7.19 -22.71
CA GLN A 13 17.02 -7.07 -21.38
C GLN A 13 16.82 -5.67 -20.78
N ILE A 14 16.81 -4.62 -21.63
CA ILE A 14 16.51 -3.25 -21.23
C ILE A 14 15.04 -3.13 -20.80
N GLY A 15 14.11 -3.69 -21.57
CA GLY A 15 12.70 -3.79 -21.20
C GLY A 15 12.50 -4.51 -19.86
N GLY A 16 13.16 -5.67 -19.67
CA GLY A 16 13.11 -6.40 -18.39
C GLY A 16 13.75 -5.66 -17.21
N ALA A 17 14.77 -4.83 -17.46
CA ALA A 17 15.36 -3.96 -16.43
C ALA A 17 14.43 -2.79 -16.04
N ILE A 18 13.75 -2.20 -17.02
CA ILE A 18 12.71 -1.17 -16.80
C ILE A 18 11.54 -1.77 -16.02
N GLY A 19 11.11 -3.00 -16.36
CA GLY A 19 10.06 -3.72 -15.65
C GLY A 19 10.39 -3.91 -14.16
N ARG A 20 11.59 -4.43 -13.85
CA ARG A 20 12.06 -4.57 -12.46
C ARG A 20 12.17 -3.24 -11.70
N LEU A 21 12.50 -2.15 -12.40
CA LEU A 21 12.51 -0.81 -11.82
C LEU A 21 11.10 -0.35 -11.46
N LYS A 22 10.11 -0.59 -12.34
CA LYS A 22 8.71 -0.28 -12.08
C LYS A 22 8.14 -1.10 -10.92
N GLU A 23 8.48 -2.38 -10.87
CA GLU A 23 8.09 -3.27 -9.77
C GLU A 23 8.68 -2.85 -8.43
N ARG A 24 9.95 -2.41 -8.41
CA ARG A 24 10.61 -1.93 -7.19
C ARG A 24 10.03 -0.60 -6.69
N TYR A 25 9.53 0.26 -7.58
CA TYR A 25 9.02 1.59 -7.25
C TYR A 25 7.61 1.82 -7.82
N PRO A 26 6.59 1.07 -7.36
CA PRO A 26 5.26 1.04 -8.00
C PRO A 26 4.54 2.40 -7.89
N ARG A 27 4.76 3.16 -6.81
CA ARG A 27 4.15 4.48 -6.62
C ARG A 27 4.61 5.50 -7.68
N VAL A 28 5.91 5.56 -7.94
CA VAL A 28 6.48 6.49 -8.94
C VAL A 28 6.20 6.01 -10.36
N ALA A 29 6.27 4.69 -10.58
CA ALA A 29 6.03 4.07 -11.87
C ALA A 29 4.60 4.25 -12.39
N ARG A 30 3.63 4.46 -11.51
CA ARG A 30 2.23 4.73 -11.87
C ARG A 30 2.11 6.01 -12.71
N ASP A 31 2.86 7.04 -12.35
CA ASP A 31 2.68 8.41 -12.85
C ASP A 31 3.77 8.81 -13.86
N HIS A 32 4.70 7.90 -14.21
CA HIS A 32 5.83 8.16 -15.10
C HIS A 32 5.89 7.18 -16.27
N SER A 33 6.15 7.71 -17.47
CA SER A 33 6.43 6.94 -18.67
C SER A 33 7.95 6.81 -18.86
N LEU A 34 8.43 5.57 -18.80
CA LEU A 34 9.82 5.23 -19.10
C LEU A 34 9.87 4.67 -20.52
N THR A 35 10.46 5.43 -21.44
CA THR A 35 10.66 5.04 -22.84
C THR A 35 12.14 4.92 -23.15
N PHE A 36 12.51 3.88 -23.88
CA PHE A 36 13.88 3.67 -24.34
C PHE A 36 13.96 3.91 -25.84
N ASP A 37 14.84 4.81 -26.25
CA ASP A 37 15.13 5.05 -27.66
C ASP A 37 16.37 4.24 -28.08
N ALA A 38 16.15 3.27 -28.96
CA ALA A 38 17.18 2.38 -29.48
C ALA A 38 18.25 3.09 -30.33
N LYS A 39 17.89 4.18 -31.02
CA LYS A 39 18.81 4.91 -31.91
C LYS A 39 19.76 5.79 -31.12
N THR A 40 19.27 6.47 -30.09
CA THR A 40 20.08 7.37 -29.25
C THR A 40 20.68 6.67 -28.02
N ARG A 41 20.26 5.43 -27.72
CA ARG A 41 20.59 4.68 -26.50
C ARG A 41 20.31 5.49 -25.22
N GLN A 42 19.24 6.28 -25.24
CA GLN A 42 18.82 7.08 -24.10
C GLN A 42 17.53 6.52 -23.50
N LEU A 43 17.48 6.52 -22.18
CA LEU A 43 16.26 6.28 -21.43
C LEU A 43 15.66 7.65 -21.13
N LYS A 44 14.45 7.88 -21.63
CA LYS A 44 13.66 9.05 -21.26
C LYS A 44 12.70 8.67 -20.13
N ASN A 45 12.61 9.57 -19.16
CA ASN A 45 11.62 9.51 -18.10
C ASN A 45 10.80 10.78 -18.21
N GLU A 46 9.54 10.63 -18.62
CA GLU A 46 8.62 11.75 -18.75
C GLU A 46 7.42 11.49 -17.85
N PRO A 47 7.06 12.46 -17.00
CA PRO A 47 5.91 12.31 -16.13
C PRO A 47 4.62 12.37 -16.97
N ASP A 48 3.77 11.36 -16.82
CA ASP A 48 2.53 11.22 -17.57
C ASP A 48 1.47 12.14 -16.96
N GLU A 49 1.25 13.30 -17.58
CA GLU A 49 0.31 14.31 -17.08
C GLU A 49 -1.14 13.82 -17.02
N ALA A 50 -1.55 12.97 -17.97
CA ALA A 50 -2.89 12.40 -17.97
C ALA A 50 -3.10 11.50 -16.75
N LYS A 51 -2.13 10.63 -16.44
CA LYS A 51 -2.21 9.78 -15.24
C LYS A 51 -2.13 10.58 -13.95
N ARG A 52 -1.30 11.63 -13.91
CA ARG A 52 -1.24 12.54 -12.75
C ARG A 52 -2.55 13.29 -12.54
N ALA A 53 -3.19 13.75 -13.61
CA ALA A 53 -4.49 14.43 -13.53
C ALA A 53 -5.59 13.48 -12.99
N VAL A 54 -5.59 12.22 -13.44
CA VAL A 54 -6.51 11.19 -12.91
C VAL A 54 -6.19 10.85 -11.45
N ALA A 55 -4.92 10.73 -11.08
CA ALA A 55 -4.55 10.50 -9.69
C ALA A 55 -5.00 11.68 -8.79
N ALA A 56 -4.76 12.92 -9.24
CA ALA A 56 -5.17 14.12 -8.53
C ALA A 56 -6.70 14.26 -8.41
N SER A 57 -7.48 13.78 -9.39
CA SER A 57 -8.94 13.79 -9.27
C SER A 57 -9.47 12.73 -8.31
N LEU A 58 -8.68 11.68 -8.03
CA LEU A 58 -8.97 10.65 -7.03
C LEU A 58 -8.46 11.01 -5.63
N ASP A 59 -7.60 12.01 -5.50
CA ASP A 59 -7.11 12.52 -4.22
C ASP A 59 -8.24 13.28 -3.51
N GLY A 60 -9.10 12.52 -2.81
CA GLY A 60 -10.15 13.06 -1.96
C GLY A 60 -9.56 13.75 -0.72
N SER A 61 -10.21 14.82 -0.26
CA SER A 61 -9.89 15.45 1.03
C SER A 61 -10.67 14.78 2.16
N SER A 62 -9.99 14.34 3.22
CA SER A 62 -10.63 13.83 4.43
C SER A 62 -10.78 14.96 5.46
N LEU A 63 -12.00 15.20 5.94
CA LEU A 63 -12.27 16.15 7.02
C LEU A 63 -12.59 15.38 8.30
N LEU A 64 -11.81 15.62 9.36
CA LEU A 64 -12.10 15.11 10.70
C LEU A 64 -12.94 16.13 11.46
N ARG A 65 -14.07 15.68 12.02
CA ARG A 65 -14.95 16.50 12.86
C ARG A 65 -15.01 15.90 14.26
N THR A 66 -14.81 16.73 15.27
CA THR A 66 -14.91 16.37 16.69
C THR A 66 -15.57 17.51 17.47
N ASP A 67 -16.23 17.16 18.57
CA ASP A 67 -16.79 18.06 19.57
C ASP A 67 -15.78 18.41 20.68
N ARG A 68 -14.62 17.74 20.70
CA ARG A 68 -13.53 17.98 21.65
C ARG A 68 -12.79 19.28 21.30
N GLN A 69 -12.81 20.24 22.22
CA GLN A 69 -12.14 21.53 22.08
C GLN A 69 -10.77 21.58 22.79
N ASP A 70 -10.46 20.57 23.58
CA ASP A 70 -9.23 20.43 24.37
C ASP A 70 -8.06 19.82 23.59
N LEU A 71 -8.29 19.36 22.36
CA LEU A 71 -7.30 18.67 21.54
C LEU A 71 -6.83 19.53 20.37
N SER A 72 -5.54 19.50 20.09
CA SER A 72 -4.97 20.06 18.85
C SER A 72 -5.36 19.21 17.63
N ALA A 73 -5.28 19.82 16.44
CA ALA A 73 -5.52 19.11 15.18
C ALA A 73 -4.62 17.89 14.99
N GLU A 74 -3.36 17.98 15.43
CA GLU A 74 -2.40 16.86 15.37
C GLU A 74 -2.80 15.72 16.30
N GLU A 75 -3.30 16.04 17.50
CA GLU A 75 -3.79 15.04 18.46
C GLU A 75 -5.04 14.33 17.93
N VAL A 76 -5.99 15.08 17.38
CA VAL A 76 -7.18 14.51 16.73
C VAL A 76 -6.78 13.58 15.59
N TRP A 77 -5.84 14.00 14.75
CA TRP A 77 -5.30 13.16 13.68
C TRP A 77 -4.65 11.88 14.22
N ARG A 78 -3.81 11.99 15.26
CA ARG A 78 -3.12 10.84 15.87
C ARG A 78 -4.09 9.84 16.47
N ILE A 79 -5.15 10.32 17.12
CA ILE A 79 -6.23 9.48 17.65
C ILE A 79 -6.99 8.82 16.49
N TYR A 80 -7.35 9.58 15.46
CA TYR A 80 -8.03 9.04 14.29
C TYR A 80 -7.22 7.93 13.62
N VAL A 81 -5.92 8.15 13.38
CA VAL A 81 -5.02 7.14 12.79
C VAL A 81 -4.83 5.92 13.70
N SER A 82 -5.04 6.06 15.01
CA SER A 82 -5.02 4.90 15.91
C SER A 82 -6.15 3.90 15.61
N LEU A 83 -7.23 4.33 14.95
CA LEU A 83 -8.30 3.42 14.46
C LEU A 83 -7.74 2.34 13.53
N THR A 84 -6.76 2.67 12.69
CA THR A 84 -6.08 1.69 11.83
C THR A 84 -5.38 0.60 12.65
N ARG A 85 -4.91 0.91 13.87
CA ARG A 85 -4.35 -0.11 14.78
C ARG A 85 -5.44 -1.05 15.28
N ALA A 86 -6.61 -0.53 15.65
CA ALA A 86 -7.75 -1.35 16.04
C ALA A 86 -8.24 -2.24 14.88
N GLU A 87 -8.35 -1.69 13.66
CA GLU A 87 -8.70 -2.46 12.47
C GLU A 87 -7.68 -3.56 12.16
N ASN A 88 -6.39 -3.26 12.30
CA ASN A 88 -5.34 -4.26 12.14
C ASN A 88 -5.46 -5.37 13.19
N ALA A 89 -5.78 -5.05 14.44
CA ALA A 89 -6.03 -6.04 15.50
C ALA A 89 -7.20 -6.97 15.14
N PHE A 90 -8.33 -6.41 14.69
CA PHE A 90 -9.46 -7.19 14.20
C PHE A 90 -9.11 -8.05 13.00
N ARG A 91 -8.35 -7.51 12.04
CA ARG A 91 -7.87 -8.28 10.89
C ARG A 91 -7.00 -9.44 11.34
N CYS A 92 -6.07 -9.23 12.27
CA CYS A 92 -5.22 -10.29 12.82
C CYS A 92 -6.06 -11.38 13.51
N MET A 93 -7.00 -10.99 14.38
CA MET A 93 -7.87 -11.95 15.09
C MET A 93 -8.78 -12.76 14.16
N LYS A 94 -9.24 -12.16 13.05
CA LYS A 94 -10.08 -12.82 12.05
C LYS A 94 -9.28 -13.58 10.98
N SER A 95 -7.99 -13.28 10.85
CA SER A 95 -7.14 -14.00 9.91
C SER A 95 -6.99 -15.43 10.42
N PRO A 96 -7.04 -16.45 9.55
CA PRO A 96 -6.93 -17.82 10.00
C PRO A 96 -5.60 -17.99 10.76
N PRO A 97 -5.62 -18.49 12.01
CA PRO A 97 -4.41 -19.13 12.53
C PRO A 97 -4.05 -20.26 11.55
N CYS A 98 -2.78 -20.63 11.46
CA CYS A 98 -2.34 -21.75 10.60
C CYS A 98 -2.88 -23.13 11.09
N GLU A 99 -3.88 -23.09 11.97
CA GLU A 99 -4.54 -24.20 12.64
C GLU A 99 -5.93 -24.41 12.03
N ARG A 100 -6.47 -25.61 12.22
CA ARG A 100 -7.70 -26.04 11.57
C ARG A 100 -8.92 -25.24 12.07
N PRO A 101 -9.90 -24.93 11.22
CA PRO A 101 -11.13 -24.26 11.66
C PRO A 101 -11.85 -25.05 12.75
N ILE A 102 -12.18 -24.38 13.86
CA ILE A 102 -13.01 -24.94 14.94
C ILE A 102 -14.44 -24.48 14.73
N PHE A 103 -15.35 -25.43 14.47
CA PHE A 103 -16.77 -25.14 14.29
C PHE A 103 -17.51 -25.30 15.62
N HIS A 104 -17.83 -24.18 16.28
CA HIS A 104 -18.65 -24.18 17.49
C HIS A 104 -20.13 -24.23 17.13
N HIS A 105 -20.88 -25.13 17.77
CA HIS A 105 -22.32 -25.31 17.56
C HIS A 105 -23.18 -24.72 18.70
N LEU A 106 -22.55 -24.22 19.76
CA LEU A 106 -23.21 -23.62 20.92
C LEU A 106 -22.73 -22.18 21.09
N GLU A 107 -23.66 -21.25 21.29
CA GLU A 107 -23.42 -19.80 21.35
C GLU A 107 -22.34 -19.42 22.37
N HIS A 108 -22.44 -19.90 23.61
CA HIS A 108 -21.46 -19.60 24.67
C HIS A 108 -20.01 -20.01 24.32
N ARG A 109 -19.83 -21.02 23.47
CA ARG A 109 -18.49 -21.46 23.03
C ARG A 109 -17.91 -20.49 22.00
N VAL A 110 -18.76 -19.92 21.15
CA VAL A 110 -18.36 -18.87 20.20
C VAL A 110 -17.90 -17.63 20.98
N GLU A 111 -18.68 -17.18 21.96
CA GLU A 111 -18.33 -16.03 22.80
C GLU A 111 -17.02 -16.25 23.55
N SER A 112 -16.86 -17.42 24.17
CA SER A 112 -15.62 -17.79 24.88
C SER A 112 -14.41 -17.79 23.96
N GLN A 113 -14.54 -18.33 22.74
CA GLN A 113 -13.47 -18.36 21.76
C GLN A 113 -13.09 -16.95 21.30
N ILE A 114 -14.06 -16.07 21.03
CA ILE A 114 -13.79 -14.68 20.68
C ILE A 114 -13.06 -13.96 21.83
N PHE A 115 -13.50 -14.17 23.07
CA PHE A 115 -12.86 -13.60 24.25
C PHE A 115 -11.40 -14.05 24.40
N LEU A 116 -11.12 -15.35 24.22
CA LEU A 116 -9.76 -15.88 24.22
C LEU A 116 -8.91 -15.30 23.09
N CYS A 117 -9.46 -15.14 21.87
CA CYS A 117 -8.75 -14.50 20.76
C CYS A 117 -8.38 -13.04 21.07
N VAL A 118 -9.25 -12.30 21.76
CA VAL A 118 -8.97 -10.92 22.20
C VAL A 118 -7.85 -10.90 23.24
N LEU A 119 -7.86 -11.83 24.21
CA LEU A 119 -6.80 -11.94 25.21
C LEU A 119 -5.45 -12.35 24.61
N ALA A 120 -5.44 -13.26 23.64
CA ALA A 120 -4.23 -13.77 23.00
C ALA A 120 -3.56 -12.77 22.03
N TYR A 121 -4.27 -11.71 21.62
CA TYR A 121 -3.71 -10.66 20.77
C TYR A 121 -2.78 -9.69 21.53
N HIS A 122 -2.94 -9.59 22.86
CA HIS A 122 -2.10 -8.77 23.74
C HIS A 122 -0.76 -9.43 24.06
#